data_AF-A0A4U9WMD0-F1
#
_entry.id   AF-A0A4U9WMD0-F1
#
_cell.length_a   1.000
_cell.length_b   1.000
_cell.length_c   1.000
_cell.angle_alpha   90.00
_cell.angle_beta   90.00
_cell.angle_gamma   90.00
#
_symmetry.space_group_name_H-M   'P 1'
#
loop_
_entity.id
_entity.type
_entity.pdbx_description
1 polymer ?
#
loop_
_entity_poly.entity_id
_entity_poly.type
_entity_poly.pdbx_seq_one_letter_code
_entity_poly.pdbx_strand_id
1 'polypeptide(L)'
;MVYQETYHPATYQQHHLRGQKQDFHWRLSTPDRLGRAGIDKIGLGALIGLSSSWRTDCYLLAEHLFYLQQTYWQSRYSISFPRLRPCAGGIEPASIMSEPQLVQLICAFRLFAPDVELSLSTRESAFFRDHMIPVAINSVSAGSKTQPGGYADDVPPELEQFEPHDNRTPQQVAQAIGAAGLQPVWKDWDDYLGRATQLPATVAPSSQ
;
A
#
# COMPACT_ATOMS: atom_id res chain seq x y z
N MET A 1 -4.91 5.22 -0.04
CA MET A 1 -4.41 3.86 -0.37
C MET A 1 -5.60 2.92 -0.41
N VAL A 2 -5.74 2.15 -1.49
CA VAL A 2 -6.86 1.23 -1.72
C VAL A 2 -6.30 -0.14 -2.09
N TYR A 3 -6.37 -1.09 -1.16
CA TYR A 3 -6.03 -2.47 -1.45
C TYR A 3 -7.19 -3.18 -2.13
N GLN A 4 -6.91 -3.81 -3.26
CA GLN A 4 -7.83 -4.76 -3.87
C GLN A 4 -7.90 -6.05 -3.04
N GLU A 5 -6.97 -6.25 -2.12
CA GLU A 5 -6.78 -7.46 -1.30
C GLU A 5 -6.37 -8.68 -2.15
N THR A 6 -7.19 -9.11 -3.09
CA THR A 6 -6.83 -10.10 -4.13
C THR A 6 -7.55 -9.77 -5.43
N TYR A 7 -6.88 -10.01 -6.55
CA TYR A 7 -7.43 -9.89 -7.89
C TYR A 7 -8.15 -11.15 -8.35
N HIS A 8 -8.21 -12.21 -7.52
CA HIS A 8 -8.97 -13.43 -7.79
C HIS A 8 -10.42 -13.30 -7.26
N PRO A 9 -11.45 -13.17 -8.13
CA PRO A 9 -12.81 -12.82 -7.69
C PRO A 9 -13.42 -13.83 -6.71
N ALA A 10 -13.21 -15.12 -6.94
CA ALA A 10 -13.78 -16.16 -6.08
C ALA A 10 -13.15 -16.13 -4.67
N THR A 11 -11.83 -15.90 -4.56
CA THR A 11 -11.16 -15.73 -3.26
C THR A 11 -11.60 -14.43 -2.60
N TYR A 12 -11.73 -13.34 -3.36
CA TYR A 12 -12.21 -12.08 -2.84
C TYR A 12 -13.58 -12.22 -2.16
N GLN A 13 -14.53 -12.92 -2.81
CA GLN A 13 -15.88 -13.14 -2.28
C GLN A 13 -15.89 -13.98 -1.00
N GLN A 14 -14.96 -14.94 -0.84
CA GLN A 14 -14.85 -15.76 0.37
C GLN A 14 -14.48 -14.95 1.61
N HIS A 15 -13.74 -13.85 1.44
CA HIS A 15 -13.28 -13.01 2.55
C HIS A 15 -14.13 -11.75 2.76
N HIS A 16 -14.93 -11.34 1.76
CA HIS A 16 -15.75 -10.12 1.81
C HIS A 16 -17.24 -10.45 1.79
N LEU A 17 -17.75 -10.90 2.94
CA LEU A 17 -19.09 -11.48 3.04
C LEU A 17 -20.23 -10.46 3.12
N ARG A 18 -19.95 -9.20 3.49
CA ARG A 18 -20.95 -8.16 3.73
C ARG A 18 -20.44 -6.76 3.41
N GLY A 19 -21.37 -5.84 3.18
CA GLY A 19 -21.09 -4.42 2.96
C GLY A 19 -20.55 -4.11 1.55
N GLN A 20 -20.17 -2.86 1.32
CA GLN A 20 -19.72 -2.39 -0.01
C GLN A 20 -18.44 -3.08 -0.51
N LYS A 21 -17.65 -3.69 0.40
CA LYS A 21 -16.48 -4.48 0.03
C LYS A 21 -16.84 -5.84 -0.58
N GLN A 22 -18.10 -6.27 -0.56
CA GLN A 22 -18.50 -7.52 -1.23
C GLN A 22 -18.46 -7.40 -2.75
N ASP A 23 -18.70 -6.21 -3.29
CA ASP A 23 -18.67 -5.98 -4.73
C ASP A 23 -17.23 -5.82 -5.22
N PHE A 24 -16.73 -6.89 -5.84
CA PHE A 24 -15.38 -6.98 -6.40
C PHE A 24 -15.11 -5.89 -7.44
N HIS A 25 -16.04 -5.67 -8.37
CA HIS A 25 -15.83 -4.74 -9.48
C HIS A 25 -15.95 -3.29 -9.00
N TRP A 26 -16.85 -3.02 -8.07
CA TRP A 26 -16.92 -1.73 -7.39
C TRP A 26 -15.62 -1.40 -6.66
N ARG A 27 -15.03 -2.38 -5.97
CA ARG A 27 -13.72 -2.24 -5.32
C ARG A 27 -12.62 -1.99 -6.35
N LEU A 28 -12.53 -2.83 -7.38
CA LEU A 28 -11.51 -2.78 -8.42
C LEU A 28 -11.50 -1.45 -9.17
N SER A 29 -12.68 -0.88 -9.42
CA SER A 29 -12.84 0.41 -10.09
C SER A 29 -12.61 1.64 -9.19
N THR A 30 -12.29 1.45 -7.91
CA THR A 30 -12.04 2.58 -7.00
C THR A 30 -10.89 3.49 -7.46
N PRO A 31 -9.70 2.97 -7.84
CA PRO A 31 -8.60 3.81 -8.32
C PRO A 31 -8.97 4.61 -9.56
N ASP A 32 -9.78 4.05 -10.46
CA ASP A 32 -10.28 4.72 -11.65
C ASP A 32 -11.17 5.92 -11.28
N ARG A 33 -12.06 5.76 -10.29
CA ARG A 33 -12.86 6.88 -9.74
C ARG A 33 -11.99 7.96 -9.11
N LEU A 34 -10.90 7.59 -8.42
CA LEU A 34 -9.96 8.56 -7.85
C LEU A 34 -9.22 9.34 -8.94
N GLY A 35 -8.79 8.65 -10.00
CA GLY A 35 -8.15 9.26 -11.17
C GLY A 35 -9.06 10.27 -11.86
N ARG A 36 -10.32 9.90 -12.11
CA ARG A 36 -11.33 10.82 -12.70
C ARG A 36 -11.62 12.04 -11.81
N ALA A 37 -11.52 11.88 -10.50
CA ALA A 37 -11.71 12.97 -9.54
C ALA A 37 -10.48 13.89 -9.43
N GLY A 38 -9.38 13.62 -10.14
CA GLY A 38 -8.16 14.43 -10.08
C GLY A 38 -7.42 14.29 -8.75
N ILE A 39 -7.52 13.13 -8.09
CA ILE A 39 -6.75 12.88 -6.87
C ILE A 39 -5.27 12.79 -7.21
N ASP A 40 -4.47 13.65 -6.58
CA ASP A 40 -3.04 13.78 -6.85
C ASP A 40 -2.25 12.49 -6.59
N LYS A 41 -2.60 11.70 -5.57
CA LYS A 41 -1.87 10.46 -5.25
C LYS A 41 -2.80 9.26 -5.00
N ILE A 42 -2.64 8.22 -5.81
CA ILE A 42 -3.43 7.00 -5.78
C ILE A 42 -2.56 5.83 -5.33
N GLY A 43 -2.84 5.31 -4.14
CA GLY A 43 -2.15 4.14 -3.61
C GLY A 43 -2.89 2.84 -3.94
N LEU A 44 -2.16 1.82 -4.39
CA LEU A 44 -2.64 0.48 -4.73
C LEU A 44 -1.93 -0.59 -3.89
N GLY A 45 -2.54 -1.76 -3.78
CA GLY A 45 -1.91 -2.92 -3.16
C GLY A 45 -2.76 -4.19 -3.23
N ALA A 46 -2.11 -5.32 -3.02
CA ALA A 46 -2.73 -6.63 -2.82
C ALA A 46 -2.23 -7.22 -1.50
N LEU A 47 -3.12 -7.90 -0.78
CA LEU A 47 -2.82 -8.60 0.47
C LEU A 47 -2.20 -9.95 0.14
N ILE A 48 -0.87 -9.98 0.12
CA ILE A 48 -0.08 -11.15 -0.27
C ILE A 48 -0.37 -12.29 0.71
N GLY A 49 -0.82 -13.42 0.17
CA GLY A 49 -1.18 -14.61 0.92
C GLY A 49 -2.68 -14.81 1.12
N LEU A 50 -3.53 -13.88 0.67
CA LEU A 50 -4.98 -14.09 0.67
C LEU A 50 -5.41 -15.10 -0.40
N SER A 51 -4.78 -15.10 -1.57
CA SER A 51 -4.97 -16.13 -2.60
C SER A 51 -3.84 -17.17 -2.59
N SER A 52 -4.10 -18.32 -3.22
CA SER A 52 -3.10 -19.39 -3.39
C SER A 52 -1.96 -19.02 -4.34
N SER A 53 -2.09 -17.93 -5.11
CA SER A 53 -1.08 -17.49 -6.09
C SER A 53 -0.75 -16.01 -5.94
N TRP A 54 0.12 -15.71 -4.97
CA TRP A 54 0.61 -14.34 -4.76
C TRP A 54 1.21 -13.73 -6.04
N ARG A 55 1.83 -14.54 -6.90
CA ARG A 55 2.42 -14.08 -8.18
C ARG A 55 1.36 -13.51 -9.10
N THR A 56 0.19 -14.15 -9.17
CA THR A 56 -0.92 -13.69 -10.02
C THR A 56 -1.48 -12.39 -9.49
N ASP A 57 -1.71 -12.27 -8.18
CA ASP A 57 -2.19 -11.03 -7.57
C ASP A 57 -1.21 -9.86 -7.79
N CYS A 58 0.09 -10.12 -7.65
CA CYS A 58 1.12 -9.10 -7.85
C CYS A 58 1.28 -8.69 -9.32
N TYR A 59 1.14 -9.65 -10.25
CA TYR A 59 1.14 -9.36 -11.68
C TYR A 59 -0.06 -8.50 -12.08
N LEU A 60 -1.28 -8.88 -11.63
CA LEU A 60 -2.49 -8.10 -11.91
C LEU A 60 -2.46 -6.72 -11.26
N LEU A 61 -1.81 -6.58 -10.10
CA LEU A 61 -1.51 -5.28 -9.50
C LEU A 61 -0.62 -4.42 -10.40
N ALA A 62 0.41 -5.00 -11.01
CA ALA A 62 1.29 -4.29 -11.95
C ALA A 62 0.53 -3.85 -13.22
N GLU A 63 -0.30 -4.73 -13.79
CA GLU A 63 -1.16 -4.40 -14.93
C GLU A 63 -2.16 -3.29 -14.59
N HIS A 64 -2.76 -3.34 -13.39
CA HIS A 64 -3.68 -2.29 -12.93
C HIS A 64 -2.97 -0.95 -12.77
N LEU A 65 -1.75 -0.95 -12.21
CA LEU A 65 -0.90 0.24 -12.14
C LEU A 65 -0.58 0.77 -13.54
N PHE A 66 -0.20 -0.10 -14.47
CA PHE A 66 0.10 0.27 -15.86
C PHE A 66 -1.07 0.98 -16.53
N TYR A 67 -2.26 0.39 -16.46
CA TYR A 67 -3.49 0.99 -16.98
C TYR A 67 -3.73 2.39 -16.40
N LEU A 68 -3.59 2.53 -15.08
CA LEU A 68 -3.82 3.82 -14.42
C LEU A 68 -2.80 4.86 -14.86
N GLN A 69 -1.51 4.51 -14.96
CA GLN A 69 -0.46 5.43 -15.41
C GLN A 69 -0.68 5.91 -16.85
N GLN A 70 -1.20 5.05 -17.73
CA GLN A 70 -1.54 5.45 -19.11
C GLN A 70 -2.79 6.35 -19.15
N THR A 71 -3.76 6.12 -18.26
CA THR A 71 -5.06 6.79 -18.30
C THR A 71 -5.06 8.11 -17.52
N TYR A 72 -4.41 8.14 -16.35
CA TYR A 72 -4.38 9.25 -15.41
C TYR A 72 -2.94 9.68 -15.11
N TRP A 73 -2.17 9.93 -16.18
CA TRP A 73 -0.73 10.24 -16.15
C TRP A 73 -0.32 11.42 -15.25
N GLN A 74 -1.27 12.29 -14.91
CA GLN A 74 -1.03 13.41 -13.99
C GLN A 74 -0.98 12.94 -12.53
N SER A 75 -1.70 11.88 -12.16
CA SER A 75 -1.69 11.35 -10.80
C SER A 75 -0.37 10.65 -10.48
N ARG A 76 0.06 10.78 -9.23
CA ARG A 76 1.16 10.02 -8.64
C ARG A 76 0.63 8.71 -8.08
N TYR A 77 1.50 7.70 -8.00
CA TYR A 77 1.12 6.38 -7.52
C TYR A 77 1.99 5.90 -6.37
N SER A 78 1.40 5.05 -5.53
CA SER A 78 2.16 4.27 -4.55
C SER A 78 1.72 2.82 -4.52
N ILE A 79 2.66 1.94 -4.24
CA ILE A 79 2.43 0.50 -4.07
C ILE A 79 2.87 0.10 -2.66
N SER A 80 2.10 -0.75 -2.01
CA SER A 80 2.50 -1.43 -0.79
C SER A 80 2.48 -2.94 -0.97
N PHE A 81 3.30 -3.62 -0.16
CA PHE A 81 3.48 -5.07 -0.21
C PHE A 81 3.05 -5.74 1.10
N PRO A 82 1.79 -5.61 1.54
CA PRO A 82 1.35 -6.17 2.80
C PRO A 82 1.27 -7.70 2.68
N ARG A 83 2.16 -8.42 3.37
CA ARG A 83 1.99 -9.85 3.63
C ARG A 83 0.89 -10.06 4.66
N LEU A 84 0.09 -11.12 4.49
CA LEU A 84 -0.85 -11.56 5.49
C LEU A 84 -0.06 -11.92 6.77
N ARG A 85 -0.51 -11.37 7.89
CA ARG A 85 0.05 -11.62 9.22
C ARG A 85 -1.05 -12.26 10.06
N PRO A 86 -0.69 -13.03 11.10
CA PRO A 86 -1.66 -13.48 12.09
C PRO A 86 -2.49 -12.29 12.60
N CYS A 87 -3.81 -12.47 12.64
CA CYS A 87 -4.76 -11.49 13.15
C CYS A 87 -5.84 -12.20 13.96
N ALA A 88 -6.52 -11.45 14.82
CA ALA A 88 -7.69 -11.94 15.52
C ALA A 88 -8.77 -12.33 14.49
N GLY A 89 -9.02 -13.64 14.33
CA GLY A 89 -9.89 -14.19 13.28
C GLY A 89 -9.32 -15.39 12.54
N GLY A 90 -8.02 -15.68 12.67
CA GLY A 90 -7.44 -16.99 12.29
C GLY A 90 -7.42 -17.30 10.80
N ILE A 91 -7.28 -16.29 9.93
CA ILE A 91 -7.10 -16.54 8.50
C ILE A 91 -5.67 -17.02 8.26
N GLU A 92 -5.54 -18.32 7.98
CA GLU A 92 -4.27 -18.91 7.54
C GLU A 92 -3.94 -18.44 6.11
N PRO A 93 -2.69 -18.04 5.81
CA PRO A 93 -2.30 -17.66 4.46
C PRO A 93 -2.50 -18.81 3.47
N ALA A 94 -3.26 -18.55 2.40
CA ALA A 94 -3.41 -19.48 1.28
C ALA A 94 -2.11 -19.62 0.49
N SER A 95 -1.21 -18.63 0.57
CA SER A 95 0.18 -18.76 0.11
C SER A 95 1.14 -18.01 1.04
N ILE A 96 2.30 -18.62 1.29
CA ILE A 96 3.36 -18.01 2.10
C ILE A 96 4.43 -17.46 1.16
N MET A 97 4.71 -16.17 1.28
CA MET A 97 5.81 -15.51 0.58
C MET A 97 7.04 -15.41 1.48
N SER A 98 8.16 -15.97 1.03
CA SER A 98 9.43 -15.85 1.75
C SER A 98 10.07 -14.46 1.57
N GLU A 99 11.00 -14.09 2.44
CA GLU A 99 11.71 -12.81 2.32
C GLU A 99 12.46 -12.66 0.98
N PRO A 100 13.20 -13.67 0.46
CA PRO A 100 13.81 -13.55 -0.87
C PRO A 100 12.80 -13.30 -2.00
N GLN A 101 11.60 -13.89 -1.90
CA GLN A 101 10.52 -13.64 -2.87
C GLN A 101 9.96 -12.23 -2.74
N LEU A 102 9.84 -11.70 -1.52
CA LEU A 102 9.44 -10.33 -1.29
C LEU A 102 10.49 -9.34 -1.82
N VAL A 103 11.79 -9.59 -1.60
CA VAL A 103 12.89 -8.83 -2.20
C VAL A 103 12.76 -8.83 -3.73
N GLN A 104 12.62 -10.01 -4.33
CA GLN A 104 12.46 -10.17 -5.77
C GLN A 104 11.28 -9.34 -6.30
N LEU A 105 10.14 -9.41 -5.62
CA LEU A 105 8.93 -8.68 -5.99
C LEU A 105 9.13 -7.16 -5.92
N ILE A 106 9.68 -6.66 -4.81
CA ILE A 106 9.94 -5.23 -4.62
C ILE A 106 10.89 -4.72 -5.71
N CYS A 107 11.98 -5.45 -5.98
CA CYS A 107 12.92 -5.10 -7.04
C CYS A 107 12.26 -5.13 -8.43
N ALA A 108 11.39 -6.11 -8.70
CA ALA A 108 10.64 -6.17 -9.96
C ALA A 108 9.75 -4.92 -10.14
N PHE A 109 9.03 -4.49 -9.10
CA PHE A 109 8.23 -3.26 -9.15
C PHE A 109 9.10 -2.01 -9.31
N ARG A 110 10.27 -1.95 -8.67
CA ARG A 110 11.20 -0.82 -8.83
C ARG A 110 11.75 -0.72 -10.26
N LEU A 111 12.01 -1.86 -10.91
CA LEU A 111 12.44 -1.89 -12.32
C LEU A 111 11.30 -1.57 -13.28
N PHE A 112 10.10 -2.06 -12.98
CA PHE A 112 8.91 -1.88 -13.81
C PHE A 112 8.37 -0.44 -13.79
N ALA A 113 8.28 0.17 -12.60
CA ALA A 113 7.70 1.50 -12.40
C ALA A 113 8.62 2.34 -11.50
N PRO A 114 9.73 2.88 -12.03
CA PRO A 114 10.80 3.48 -11.23
C PRO A 114 10.36 4.74 -10.47
N ASP A 115 9.39 5.48 -10.97
CA ASP A 115 8.89 6.72 -10.36
C ASP A 115 7.82 6.48 -9.29
N VAL A 116 7.38 5.23 -9.11
CA VAL A 116 6.32 4.90 -8.15
C VAL A 116 6.90 4.82 -6.74
N GLU A 117 6.16 5.38 -5.78
CA GLU A 117 6.51 5.26 -4.38
C GLU A 117 6.26 3.82 -3.93
N LEU A 118 7.31 3.15 -3.46
CA LEU A 118 7.19 1.83 -2.86
C LEU A 118 7.22 1.97 -1.34
N SER A 119 6.26 1.31 -0.68
CA SER A 119 6.07 1.41 0.76
C SER A 119 6.17 0.07 1.49
N LEU A 120 6.86 0.08 2.64
CA LEU A 120 6.90 -1.04 3.59
C LEU A 120 6.26 -0.64 4.91
N SER A 121 5.41 -1.52 5.42
CA SER A 121 4.76 -1.33 6.73
C SER A 121 5.50 -2.07 7.85
N THR A 122 5.10 -1.80 9.09
CA THR A 122 5.53 -2.53 10.29
C THR A 122 5.12 -4.01 10.31
N ARG A 123 4.45 -4.53 9.28
CA ARG A 123 4.22 -5.97 9.08
C ARG A 123 5.52 -6.74 8.86
N GLU A 124 6.55 -6.05 8.38
CA GLU A 124 7.86 -6.59 8.09
C GLU A 124 8.82 -6.38 9.27
N SER A 125 9.77 -7.30 9.45
CA SER A 125 10.72 -7.25 10.57
C SER A 125 11.63 -6.03 10.46
N ALA A 126 12.15 -5.55 11.60
CA ALA A 126 13.16 -4.50 11.60
C ALA A 126 14.37 -4.86 10.72
N PHE A 127 14.84 -6.11 10.81
CA PHE A 127 15.93 -6.63 9.99
C PHE A 127 15.64 -6.50 8.49
N PHE A 128 14.50 -7.02 8.03
CA PHE A 128 14.15 -6.96 6.60
C PHE A 128 14.01 -5.52 6.10
N ARG A 129 13.34 -4.68 6.90
CA ARG A 129 13.11 -3.27 6.58
C ARG A 129 14.41 -2.50 6.45
N ASP A 130 15.34 -2.67 7.40
CA ASP A 130 16.62 -1.95 7.40
C ASP A 130 17.48 -2.28 6.17
N HIS A 131 17.36 -3.50 5.63
CA HIS A 131 18.06 -3.91 4.41
C HIS A 131 17.35 -3.51 3.12
N MET A 132 16.01 -3.42 3.12
CA MET A 132 15.25 -3.06 1.91
C MET A 132 15.08 -1.57 1.69
N ILE A 133 15.09 -0.77 2.76
CA ILE A 133 15.01 0.69 2.69
C ILE A 133 16.04 1.30 1.73
N PRO A 134 17.35 1.03 1.85
CA PRO A 134 18.35 1.62 0.96
C PRO A 134 18.33 1.09 -0.47
N VAL A 135 17.59 0.02 -0.76
CA VAL A 135 17.58 -0.64 -2.07
C VAL A 135 16.45 -0.12 -2.95
N ALA A 136 15.22 -0.09 -2.42
CA ALA A 136 14.05 0.09 -3.28
C ALA A 136 12.84 0.76 -2.61
N ILE A 137 12.89 1.16 -1.34
CA ILE A 137 11.71 1.69 -0.63
C ILE A 137 11.87 3.19 -0.39
N ASN A 138 10.79 3.96 -0.63
CA ASN A 138 10.79 5.40 -0.40
C ASN A 138 9.97 5.80 0.83
N SER A 139 9.02 4.97 1.25
CA SER A 139 8.08 5.29 2.30
C SER A 139 7.95 4.13 3.27
N VAL A 140 7.95 4.43 4.57
CA VAL A 140 7.78 3.40 5.59
C VAL A 140 6.86 3.87 6.71
N SER A 141 6.04 2.96 7.24
CA SER A 141 5.28 3.25 8.47
C SER A 141 6.13 3.01 9.71
N ALA A 142 5.93 3.77 10.78
CA ALA A 142 6.63 3.55 12.06
C ALA A 142 5.68 3.82 13.23
N GLY A 143 5.88 3.13 14.36
CA GLY A 143 4.99 3.25 15.53
C GLY A 143 3.52 2.94 15.21
N SER A 144 3.27 1.93 14.37
CA SER A 144 1.91 1.59 13.94
C SER A 144 1.10 1.02 15.09
N LYS A 145 -0.03 1.65 15.42
CA LYS A 145 -1.06 1.09 16.29
C LYS A 145 -2.17 0.54 15.42
N THR A 146 -2.36 -0.78 15.45
CA THR A 146 -3.24 -1.52 14.52
C THR A 146 -4.65 -1.74 15.06
N GLN A 147 -4.96 -1.12 16.19
CA GLN A 147 -6.28 -1.08 16.81
C GLN A 147 -7.05 0.12 16.24
N PRO A 148 -8.32 -0.04 15.85
CA PRO A 148 -9.19 1.09 15.55
C PRO A 148 -9.18 2.10 16.71
N GLY A 149 -8.81 3.35 16.44
CA GLY A 149 -8.71 4.38 17.49
C GLY A 149 -7.47 4.30 18.39
N GLY A 150 -6.51 3.40 18.15
CA GLY A 150 -5.38 3.14 19.07
C GLY A 150 -4.47 4.35 19.36
N TYR A 151 -4.53 5.42 18.56
CA TYR A 151 -3.78 6.66 18.81
C TYR A 151 -4.47 7.62 19.79
N ALA A 152 -5.72 7.36 20.20
CA ALA A 152 -6.42 8.11 21.23
C ALA A 152 -6.31 7.37 22.57
N ASP A 153 -6.02 8.11 23.66
CA ASP A 153 -5.72 7.53 24.97
C ASP A 153 -6.93 6.88 25.67
N ASP A 154 -8.15 7.08 25.16
CA ASP A 154 -9.42 6.72 25.83
C ASP A 154 -10.28 5.67 25.09
N VAL A 155 -9.74 4.93 24.12
CA VAL A 155 -10.49 3.90 23.39
C VAL A 155 -10.21 2.51 23.98
N PRO A 156 -11.24 1.76 24.44
CA PRO A 156 -11.04 0.38 24.90
C PRO A 156 -10.44 -0.47 23.77
N PRO A 157 -9.54 -1.43 24.07
CA PRO A 157 -8.82 -2.18 23.06
C PRO A 157 -9.80 -2.97 22.18
N GLU A 158 -10.01 -2.49 20.96
CA GLU A 158 -10.63 -3.26 19.89
C GLU A 158 -9.60 -4.24 19.29
N LEU A 159 -10.08 -5.32 18.67
CA LEU A 159 -9.23 -6.36 18.11
C LEU A 159 -8.25 -5.79 17.08
N GLU A 160 -6.97 -6.12 17.24
CA GLU A 160 -5.90 -5.70 16.33
C GLU A 160 -6.15 -6.21 14.90
N GLN A 161 -6.04 -5.30 13.92
CA GLN A 161 -6.16 -5.66 12.50
C GLN A 161 -5.03 -6.60 12.04
N PHE A 162 -3.85 -6.50 12.67
CA PHE A 162 -2.70 -7.39 12.53
C PHE A 162 -1.66 -7.09 13.61
N GLU A 163 -0.82 -8.08 13.94
CA GLU A 163 0.31 -7.89 14.84
C GLU A 163 1.52 -7.27 14.08
N PRO A 164 2.04 -6.10 14.51
CA PRO A 164 3.27 -5.54 13.97
C PRO A 164 4.48 -6.45 14.23
N HIS A 165 5.35 -6.60 13.25
CA HIS A 165 6.63 -7.29 13.39
C HIS A 165 7.79 -6.33 13.72
N ASP A 166 7.58 -5.04 13.53
CA ASP A 166 8.51 -3.99 13.94
C ASP A 166 7.81 -2.98 14.85
N ASN A 167 8.17 -3.03 16.13
CA ASN A 167 7.62 -2.21 17.21
C ASN A 167 8.48 -0.97 17.51
N ARG A 168 9.49 -0.67 16.68
CA ARG A 168 10.33 0.52 16.86
C ARG A 168 9.50 1.80 16.77
N THR A 169 9.87 2.78 17.59
CA THR A 169 9.31 4.12 17.54
C THR A 169 9.70 4.82 16.23
N PRO A 170 8.95 5.86 15.80
CA PRO A 170 9.35 6.66 14.64
C PRO A 170 10.78 7.20 14.73
N GLN A 171 11.23 7.60 15.91
CA GLN A 171 12.59 8.11 16.13
C GLN A 171 13.64 7.02 15.93
N GLN A 172 13.40 5.80 16.40
CA GLN A 172 14.31 4.67 16.20
C GLN A 172 14.40 4.26 14.72
N VAL A 173 13.27 4.27 14.00
CA VAL A 173 13.26 4.02 12.55
C VAL A 173 14.03 5.12 11.81
N ALA A 174 13.83 6.39 12.18
CA ALA A 174 14.56 7.50 11.58
C ALA A 174 16.07 7.44 11.84
N GLN A 175 16.49 6.99 13.03
CA GLN A 175 17.90 6.75 13.34
C GLN A 175 18.49 5.63 12.48
N ALA A 176 17.76 4.53 12.28
CA ALA A 176 18.18 3.43 11.41
C ALA A 176 18.35 3.89 9.95
N ILE A 177 17.40 4.70 9.44
CA ILE A 177 17.49 5.32 8.11
C ILE A 177 18.74 6.23 8.02
N GLY A 178 18.98 7.06 9.03
CA GLY A 178 20.17 7.92 9.11
C GLY A 178 21.48 7.13 9.12
N ALA A 179 21.53 6.03 9.89
CA ALA A 179 22.69 5.16 9.97
C ALA A 179 22.99 4.45 8.63
N ALA A 180 21.98 4.23 7.79
CA ALA A 180 22.14 3.72 6.42
C ALA A 180 22.60 4.79 5.40
N GLY A 181 22.88 6.02 5.85
CA GLY A 181 23.33 7.12 4.99
C GLY A 181 22.20 7.84 4.25
N LEU A 182 20.95 7.66 4.68
CA LEU A 182 19.77 8.27 4.08
C LEU A 182 19.20 9.38 4.97
N GLN A 183 18.40 10.27 4.38
CA GLN A 183 17.72 11.32 5.11
C GLN A 183 16.24 10.95 5.36
N PRO A 184 15.80 10.83 6.62
CA PRO A 184 14.38 10.73 6.93
C PRO A 184 13.65 12.04 6.58
N VAL A 185 12.57 11.93 5.80
CA VAL A 185 11.68 13.05 5.46
C VAL A 185 10.32 12.80 6.10
N TRP A 186 9.89 13.73 6.96
CA TRP A 186 8.63 13.63 7.71
C TRP A 186 7.47 14.34 7.03
N LYS A 187 7.78 15.32 6.18
CA LYS A 187 6.81 16.15 5.49
C LYS A 187 7.28 16.38 4.06
N ASP A 188 6.45 15.98 3.11
CA ASP A 188 6.75 16.16 1.70
C ASP A 188 5.59 16.84 0.94
N TRP A 189 4.41 17.01 1.54
CA TRP A 189 3.17 17.42 0.86
C TRP A 189 2.84 18.92 0.90
N ASP A 190 3.69 19.76 1.48
CA ASP A 190 3.44 21.21 1.56
C ASP A 190 3.67 21.88 0.21
N ASP A 191 2.77 22.79 -0.20
CA ASP A 191 2.93 23.55 -1.43
C ASP A 191 4.19 24.43 -1.42
N TYR A 192 4.63 24.87 -0.23
CA TYR A 192 5.90 25.59 -0.05
C TYR A 192 7.13 24.75 -0.44
N LEU A 193 7.01 23.42 -0.47
CA LEU A 193 8.05 22.50 -0.94
C LEU A 193 8.01 22.27 -2.46
N GLY A 194 7.26 23.11 -3.19
CA GLY A 194 7.18 23.08 -4.65
C GLY A 194 6.15 22.09 -5.21
N ARG A 195 5.21 21.61 -4.39
CA ARG A 195 4.10 20.79 -4.87
C ARG A 195 2.94 21.69 -5.26
N ALA A 196 2.51 21.66 -6.52
CA ALA A 196 1.30 22.36 -6.95
C ALA A 196 0.09 21.46 -6.72
N THR A 197 -0.97 21.99 -6.10
CA THR A 197 -2.26 21.30 -6.01
C THR A 197 -2.79 21.09 -7.43
N GLN A 198 -3.11 19.85 -7.81
CA GLN A 198 -3.79 19.60 -9.09
C GLN A 198 -5.18 20.23 -9.04
N LEU A 199 -5.37 21.28 -9.87
CA LEU A 199 -6.70 21.80 -10.12
C LEU A 199 -7.47 20.73 -10.91
N PRO A 200 -8.70 20.39 -10.51
CA PRO A 200 -9.50 19.42 -11.24
C PRO A 200 -9.62 19.87 -12.69
N ALA A 201 -9.38 18.94 -13.62
CA ALA A 201 -9.56 19.19 -15.04
C ALA A 201 -10.96 19.73 -15.27
N THR A 202 -11.07 20.94 -15.81
CA THR A 202 -12.34 21.51 -16.24
C THR A 202 -12.95 20.56 -17.26
N VAL A 203 -14.00 19.84 -16.86
CA VAL A 203 -14.83 19.05 -17.78
C VAL A 203 -15.36 20.04 -18.81
N ALA A 204 -14.89 19.94 -20.05
CA ALA A 204 -15.40 20.74 -21.14
C ALA A 204 -16.93 20.52 -21.23
N PRO A 205 -17.74 21.58 -21.29
CA PRO A 205 -19.18 21.42 -21.40
C PRO A 205 -19.48 20.66 -22.69
N SER A 206 -20.22 19.56 -22.56
CA SER A 206 -20.76 18.81 -23.69
C SER A 206 -21.51 19.77 -24.61
N SER A 207 -20.99 19.94 -25.82
CA SER A 207 -21.68 20.67 -26.89
C SER A 207 -23.01 19.98 -27.16
N GLN A 208 -24.10 20.75 -27.01
CA GLN A 208 -25.46 20.38 -27.39
C GLN A 208 -25.56 20.04 -28.87
#